data_AF-A0A431IWT9-F1
#
_entry.id   AF-A0A431IWT9-F1
#
_cell.length_a   1.000
_cell.length_b   1.000
_cell.length_c   1.000
_cell.angle_alpha   90.00
_cell.angle_beta   90.00
_cell.angle_gamma   90.00
#
_symmetry.space_group_name_H-M   'P 1'
#
loop_
_entity.id
_entity.type
_entity.pdbx_description
1 polymer ?
#
loop_
_entity_poly.entity_id
_entity_poly.type
_entity_poly.pdbx_seq_one_letter_code
_entity_poly.pdbx_strand_id
1 'polypeptide(L)'
;MTNFNLDETLFDEMQLNIIKKHIDGGYNPESFANPKYDWTKMQVAAHAVRKGIDISKYLDTFPSEQLDLIRLGISRGLDIEQMANPAYSFDEMYHKLLILEYNKNGKTYDR
;
A
#
# COMPACT_ATOMS: atom_id res chain seq x y z
N MET A 1 -0.69 -14.67 24.09
CA MET A 1 -0.10 -13.42 23.59
C MET A 1 0.94 -13.81 22.57
N THR A 2 0.76 -13.40 21.31
CA THR A 2 1.72 -13.66 20.25
C THR A 2 2.94 -12.79 20.54
N ASN A 3 4.07 -13.40 20.89
CA ASN A 3 5.31 -12.69 21.16
C ASN A 3 5.97 -12.33 19.82
N PHE A 4 5.69 -11.13 19.32
CA PHE A 4 6.41 -10.57 18.17
C PHE A 4 7.73 -9.97 18.64
N ASN A 5 8.79 -10.13 17.85
CA ASN A 5 10.10 -9.54 18.14
C ASN A 5 10.14 -8.09 17.64
N LEU A 6 9.34 -7.22 18.27
CA LEU A 6 9.22 -5.82 17.92
C LEU A 6 9.74 -4.94 19.06
N ASP A 7 10.72 -4.09 18.77
CA ASP A 7 11.13 -3.04 19.70
C ASP A 7 10.17 -1.85 19.57
N GLU A 8 9.18 -1.78 20.48
CA GLU A 8 8.17 -0.72 20.49
C GLU A 8 8.77 0.68 20.68
N THR A 9 9.99 0.81 21.22
CA THR A 9 10.63 2.11 21.46
C THR A 9 11.06 2.83 20.17
N LEU A 10 11.10 2.10 19.05
CA LEU A 10 11.43 2.65 17.74
C LEU A 10 10.24 3.31 17.03
N PHE A 11 9.04 3.19 17.59
CA PHE A 11 7.79 3.63 16.95
C PHE A 11 7.14 4.78 17.70
N ASP A 12 6.59 5.72 16.96
CA ASP A 12 5.72 6.78 17.48
C ASP A 12 4.34 6.24 17.87
N GLU A 13 3.56 7.05 18.57
CA GLU A 13 2.23 6.69 19.06
C GLU A 13 1.28 6.25 17.94
N MET A 14 1.34 6.90 16.77
CA MET A 14 0.47 6.61 15.64
C MET A 14 0.85 5.27 14.99
N GLN A 15 2.15 5.01 14.81
CA GLN A 15 2.65 3.73 14.32
C GLN A 15 2.27 2.58 15.28
N LEU A 16 2.46 2.77 16.60
CA LEU A 16 2.07 1.78 17.62
C LEU A 16 0.57 1.50 17.61
N ASN A 17 -0.28 2.51 17.40
CA ASN A 17 -1.71 2.31 17.27
C ASN A 17 -2.07 1.45 16.04
N ILE A 18 -1.40 1.66 14.90
CA ILE A 18 -1.55 0.80 13.72
C ILE A 18 -1.14 -0.64 14.02
N ILE A 19 0.02 -0.83 14.66
CA ILE A 19 0.54 -2.14 15.05
C ILE A 19 -0.46 -2.89 15.93
N LYS A 20 -0.89 -2.27 17.04
CA LYS A 20 -1.81 -2.89 18.02
C LYS A 20 -3.13 -3.30 17.36
N LYS A 21 -3.74 -2.41 16.58
CA LYS A 21 -5.00 -2.69 15.87
C LYS A 21 -4.91 -3.90 14.92
N HIS A 22 -3.76 -4.10 14.26
CA HIS A 22 -3.59 -5.22 13.33
C HIS A 22 -3.17 -6.51 14.04
N ILE A 23 -2.45 -6.43 15.16
CA ILE A 23 -2.20 -7.58 16.04
C ILE A 23 -3.53 -8.16 16.56
N ASP A 24 -4.44 -7.30 17.00
CA ASP A 24 -5.78 -7.71 17.46
C ASP A 24 -6.59 -8.41 16.34
N GLY A 25 -6.30 -8.06 15.09
CA GLY A 25 -6.84 -8.70 13.90
C GLY A 25 -6.14 -10.01 13.49
N GLY A 26 -5.11 -10.46 14.22
CA GLY A 26 -4.35 -11.67 13.94
C GLY A 26 -3.24 -11.51 12.88
N TYR A 27 -2.85 -10.29 12.54
CA TYR A 27 -1.79 -10.03 11.55
C TYR A 27 -0.41 -9.93 12.22
N ASN A 28 0.62 -10.48 11.57
CA ASN A 28 2.00 -10.34 12.03
C ASN A 28 2.49 -8.90 11.76
N PRO A 29 2.88 -8.11 12.77
CA PRO A 29 3.41 -6.76 12.58
C PRO A 29 4.64 -6.71 11.67
N GLU A 30 5.49 -7.75 11.65
CA GLU A 30 6.68 -7.78 10.79
C GLU A 30 6.35 -7.68 9.29
N SER A 31 5.11 -7.96 8.87
CA SER A 31 4.72 -7.85 7.45
C SER A 31 4.36 -6.43 7.00
N PHE A 32 4.29 -5.45 7.92
CA PHE A 32 3.95 -4.06 7.57
C PHE A 32 4.64 -2.99 8.43
N ALA A 33 5.11 -3.35 9.63
CA ALA A 33 5.69 -2.41 10.57
C ALA A 33 7.15 -2.16 10.24
N ASN A 34 7.49 -0.88 10.04
CA ASN A 34 8.86 -0.43 9.85
C ASN A 34 8.98 0.98 10.44
N PRO A 35 9.86 1.20 11.43
CA PRO A 35 9.95 2.49 12.12
C PRO A 35 10.44 3.63 11.21
N LYS A 36 10.99 3.31 10.03
CA LYS A 36 11.38 4.30 9.01
C LYS A 36 10.20 4.83 8.19
N TYR A 37 9.05 4.17 8.23
CA TYR A 37 7.85 4.58 7.50
C TYR A 37 6.97 5.41 8.42
N ASP A 38 6.46 6.54 7.95
CA ASP A 38 5.42 7.25 8.70
C ASP A 38 4.16 6.39 8.88
N TRP A 39 3.29 6.84 9.80
CA TRP A 39 2.08 6.09 10.13
C TRP A 39 1.12 5.94 8.93
N THR A 40 1.11 6.88 7.97
CA THR A 40 0.27 6.79 6.76
C THR A 40 0.77 5.68 5.84
N LYS A 41 2.08 5.58 5.59
CA LYS A 41 2.67 4.48 4.82
C LYS A 41 2.46 3.13 5.52
N MET A 42 2.64 3.07 6.85
CA MET A 42 2.33 1.85 7.63
C MET A 42 0.85 1.47 7.54
N GLN A 43 -0.07 2.44 7.51
CA GLN A 43 -1.50 2.18 7.35
C GLN A 43 -1.83 1.54 5.99
N VAL A 44 -1.22 2.04 4.90
CA VAL A 44 -1.41 1.46 3.56
C VAL A 44 -0.83 0.04 3.49
N ALA A 45 0.37 -0.17 4.04
CA ALA A 45 1.01 -1.49 4.11
C ALA A 45 0.16 -2.50 4.90
N ALA A 46 -0.30 -2.11 6.08
CA ALA A 46 -1.14 -2.96 6.92
C ALA A 46 -2.49 -3.29 6.25
N HIS A 47 -3.07 -2.33 5.51
CA HIS A 47 -4.26 -2.58 4.71
C HIS A 47 -4.00 -3.56 3.56
N ALA A 48 -2.87 -3.44 2.87
CA ALA A 48 -2.48 -4.36 1.80
C ALA A 48 -2.34 -5.80 2.34
N VAL A 49 -1.65 -5.98 3.47
CA VAL A 49 -1.53 -7.27 4.18
C VAL A 49 -2.90 -7.86 4.51
N ARG A 50 -3.80 -7.06 5.08
CA ARG A 50 -5.18 -7.49 5.41
C ARG A 50 -5.97 -7.96 4.19
N LYS A 51 -5.65 -7.45 3.01
CA LYS A 51 -6.28 -7.81 1.73
C LYS A 51 -5.53 -8.92 0.99
N GLY A 52 -4.43 -9.44 1.52
CA GLY A 52 -3.57 -10.39 0.82
C GLY A 52 -2.93 -9.78 -0.43
N ILE A 53 -2.69 -8.47 -0.44
CA ILE A 53 -2.07 -7.74 -1.54
C ILE A 53 -0.61 -7.49 -1.17
N ASP A 54 0.30 -7.94 -2.02
CA ASP A 54 1.72 -7.66 -1.87
C ASP A 54 2.09 -6.34 -2.56
N ILE A 55 2.51 -5.35 -1.77
CA ILE A 55 3.06 -4.08 -2.25
C ILE A 55 4.51 -3.87 -1.77
N SER A 56 5.16 -4.91 -1.23
CA SER A 56 6.50 -4.81 -0.62
C SER A 56 7.52 -4.14 -1.53
N LYS A 57 7.49 -4.47 -2.83
CA LYS A 57 8.38 -3.87 -3.85
C LYS A 57 8.24 -2.36 -4.03
N TYR A 58 7.17 -1.74 -3.54
CA TYR A 58 6.88 -0.33 -3.71
C TYR A 58 7.11 0.51 -2.45
N LEU A 59 7.17 -0.12 -1.26
CA LEU A 59 7.15 0.59 0.03
C LEU A 59 8.30 1.58 0.21
N ASP A 60 9.48 1.24 -0.30
CA ASP A 60 10.67 2.10 -0.20
C ASP A 60 10.71 3.21 -1.26
N THR A 61 9.98 3.04 -2.36
CA THR A 61 10.08 3.91 -3.53
C THR A 61 8.97 4.96 -3.58
N PHE A 62 7.77 4.62 -3.10
CA PHE A 62 6.58 5.46 -3.25
C PHE A 62 6.13 6.08 -1.92
N PRO A 63 5.58 7.31 -1.93
CA PRO A 63 4.85 7.90 -0.81
C PRO A 63 3.50 7.20 -0.60
N SER A 64 2.89 7.42 0.57
CA SER A 64 1.64 6.76 0.99
C SER A 64 0.50 6.87 -0.03
N GLU A 65 0.33 8.03 -0.63
CA GLU A 65 -0.75 8.35 -1.56
C GLU A 65 -0.63 7.54 -2.85
N GLN A 66 0.61 7.35 -3.35
CA GLN A 66 0.88 6.54 -4.54
C GLN A 66 0.83 5.03 -4.22
N LEU A 67 1.26 4.62 -3.01
CA LEU A 67 1.08 3.24 -2.55
C LEU A 67 -0.39 2.85 -2.49
N ASP A 68 -1.27 3.78 -2.12
CA ASP A 68 -2.71 3.52 -2.10
C ASP A 68 -3.29 3.32 -3.52
N LEU A 69 -2.81 4.08 -4.51
CA LEU A 69 -3.16 3.85 -5.92
C LEU A 69 -2.67 2.49 -6.42
N ILE A 70 -1.44 2.12 -6.08
CA ILE A 70 -0.87 0.80 -6.42
C ILE A 70 -1.70 -0.32 -5.80
N ARG A 71 -1.95 -0.24 -4.47
CA ARG A 71 -2.78 -1.20 -3.74
C ARG A 71 -4.17 -1.33 -4.38
N LEU A 72 -4.78 -0.20 -4.77
CA LEU A 72 -6.09 -0.17 -5.40
C LEU A 72 -6.06 -0.85 -6.78
N GLY A 73 -5.08 -0.54 -7.62
CA GLY A 73 -4.95 -1.15 -8.94
C GLY A 73 -4.74 -2.67 -8.88
N ILE A 74 -3.89 -3.14 -7.97
CA ILE A 74 -3.71 -4.59 -7.74
C ILE A 74 -5.02 -5.22 -7.23
N SER A 75 -5.71 -4.59 -6.27
CA SER A 75 -6.99 -5.10 -5.76
C SER A 75 -8.07 -5.22 -6.83
N ARG A 76 -7.99 -4.36 -7.86
CA ARG A 76 -8.87 -4.34 -9.03
C ARG A 76 -8.39 -5.30 -10.12
N GLY A 77 -7.29 -6.03 -9.92
CA GLY A 77 -6.71 -6.95 -10.90
C GLY A 77 -6.26 -6.25 -12.18
N LEU A 78 -5.65 -5.08 -12.05
CA LEU A 78 -5.04 -4.32 -13.13
C LEU A 78 -3.54 -4.63 -13.20
N ASP A 79 -2.98 -4.56 -14.41
CA ASP A 79 -1.53 -4.53 -14.59
C ASP A 79 -1.02 -3.12 -14.27
N ILE A 80 -0.48 -2.96 -13.07
CA ILE A 80 -0.05 -1.65 -12.56
C ILE A 80 1.37 -1.26 -12.97
N GLU A 81 2.12 -2.11 -13.68
CA GLU A 81 3.52 -1.82 -14.04
C GLU A 81 3.64 -0.57 -14.92
N GLN A 82 2.64 -0.32 -15.78
CA GLN A 82 2.62 0.86 -16.66
C GLN A 82 2.25 2.16 -15.94
N MET A 83 1.71 2.07 -14.71
CA MET A 83 1.35 3.23 -13.90
C MET A 83 2.30 3.46 -12.72
N ALA A 84 2.89 2.41 -12.15
CA ALA A 84 3.72 2.47 -10.95
C ALA A 84 5.14 2.94 -11.29
N ASN A 85 5.29 4.24 -11.55
CA ASN A 85 6.58 4.87 -11.84
C ASN A 85 6.84 6.03 -10.87
N PRO A 86 7.96 6.05 -10.12
CA PRO A 86 8.26 7.10 -9.16
C PRO A 86 8.50 8.48 -9.77
N ALA A 87 8.72 8.57 -11.08
CA ALA A 87 8.84 9.84 -11.79
C ALA A 87 7.46 10.49 -12.07
N TYR A 88 6.36 9.75 -11.90
CA TYR A 88 5.02 10.30 -12.04
C TYR A 88 4.56 10.92 -10.74
N SER A 89 3.86 12.05 -10.86
CA SER A 89 3.07 12.64 -9.78
C SER A 89 1.88 11.75 -9.40
N PHE A 90 1.25 12.06 -8.27
CA PHE A 90 0.01 11.40 -7.86
C PHE A 90 -1.07 11.50 -8.96
N ASP A 91 -1.26 12.69 -9.55
CA ASP A 91 -2.28 12.93 -10.57
C ASP A 91 -2.03 12.12 -11.85
N GLU A 92 -0.76 12.02 -12.28
CA GLU A 92 -0.38 11.20 -13.43
C GLU A 92 -0.64 9.70 -13.18
N MET A 93 -0.28 9.19 -11.99
CA MET A 93 -0.57 7.81 -11.61
C MET A 93 -2.08 7.56 -11.52
N TYR A 94 -2.83 8.49 -10.95
CA TYR A 94 -4.28 8.39 -10.83
C TYR A 94 -4.94 8.38 -12.22
N HIS A 95 -4.53 9.25 -13.13
CA HIS A 95 -5.04 9.26 -14.49
C HIS A 95 -4.75 7.95 -15.23
N LYS A 96 -3.54 7.40 -15.07
CA LYS A 96 -3.18 6.09 -15.64
C LYS A 96 -4.01 4.95 -15.05
N LEU A 97 -4.29 4.96 -13.74
CA LEU A 97 -5.18 4.00 -13.10
C LEU A 97 -6.57 4.01 -13.74
N LEU A 98 -7.14 5.19 -13.96
CA LEU A 98 -8.46 5.33 -14.61
C LEU A 98 -8.46 4.78 -16.04
N ILE A 99 -7.38 4.99 -16.81
CA ILE A 99 -7.23 4.42 -18.16
C ILE A 99 -7.18 2.90 -18.09
N LEU A 100 -6.41 2.32 -17.16
CA LEU A 100 -6.33 0.86 -16.98
C LEU A 100 -7.70 0.26 -16.63
N GLU A 101 -8.47 0.93 -15.77
CA GLU A 101 -9.81 0.50 -15.39
C GLU A 101 -10.80 0.57 -16.55
N TYR A 102 -10.74 1.66 -17.32
CA TYR A 102 -11.56 1.84 -18.50
C TYR A 102 -11.30 0.72 -19.52
N ASN A 103 -10.03 0.45 -19.82
CA ASN A 103 -9.61 -0.59 -20.76
C ASN A 103 -10.00 -1.99 -20.27
N LYS A 104 -9.85 -2.28 -18.96
CA LYS A 104 -10.27 -3.57 -18.37
C LYS A 104 -11.76 -3.82 -18.55
N ASN A 105 -12.59 -2.77 -18.50
CA ASN A 105 -14.04 -2.88 -18.66
C ASN A 105 -14.48 -3.02 -20.14
N GLY A 106 -13.56 -3.28 -21.06
CA GLY A 106 -13.86 -3.51 -22.48
C GLY A 106 -14.22 -2.25 -23.24
N LYS A 107 -13.89 -1.07 -22.72
CA LYS A 107 -14.04 0.19 -23.43
C LYS A 107 -12.68 0.60 -23.96
N THR A 108 -12.53 0.66 -25.28
CA THR A 108 -11.34 1.21 -25.94
C THR A 108 -11.58 2.69 -26.23
N TYR A 109 -10.63 3.56 -25.90
CA TYR A 109 -10.62 4.92 -26.42
C TYR A 109 -10.33 4.84 -27.93
N ASP A 110 -11.36 4.99 -28.76
CA ASP A 110 -11.13 5.40 -30.13
C ASP A 110 -10.57 6.83 -30.10
N ARG A 111 -9.41 7.01 -30.73
CA ARG A 111 -8.76 8.31 -30.93
C ARG A 111 -9.41 9.09 -32.05
#